data_AF-A0AA41NBE5-F1
#
_entry.id   AF-A0AA41NBE5-F1
#
_cell.length_a   1.000
_cell.length_b   1.000
_cell.length_c   1.000
_cell.angle_alpha   90.00
_cell.angle_beta   90.00
_cell.angle_gamma   90.00
#
_symmetry.space_group_name_H-M   'P 1'
#
loop_
_entity.id
_entity.type
_entity.pdbx_description
1 polymer ?
#
loop_
_entity_poly.entity_id
_entity_poly.type
_entity_poly.pdbx_seq_one_letter_code
_entity_poly.pdbx_strand_id
1 'polypeptide(L)'
;MVRKRFKDQVLMANTGYGTNKKGKHMLPSGFQKFLVHNVKELEVLLMCSKPYCAEAVLNAPPRPQSIPERASKVAISNQSQCQTVQFRK
;
A
#
# COMPACT_ATOMS: atom_id res chain seq x y z
N MET A 1 -25.28 -10.13 24.88
CA MET A 1 -25.94 -8.80 24.88
C MET A 1 -25.75 -8.04 23.57
N VAL A 2 -24.54 -8.03 22.98
CA VAL A 2 -24.20 -7.34 21.71
C VAL A 2 -25.09 -7.72 20.52
N ARG A 3 -25.50 -9.00 20.41
CA ARG A 3 -26.43 -9.48 19.37
C ARG A 3 -27.74 -8.69 19.28
N LYS A 4 -28.24 -8.16 20.39
CA LYS A 4 -29.53 -7.44 20.43
C LYS A 4 -29.41 -5.95 20.07
N ARG A 5 -28.19 -5.41 19.88
CA ARG A 5 -27.94 -4.01 19.49
C ARG A 5 -28.58 -2.98 20.43
N PHE A 6 -28.47 -3.19 21.74
CA PHE A 6 -28.88 -2.17 22.71
C PHE A 6 -27.98 -0.93 22.59
N LYS A 7 -28.54 0.22 22.99
CA LYS A 7 -27.81 1.50 23.05
C LYS A 7 -26.53 1.36 23.89
N ASP A 8 -25.48 2.07 23.49
CA ASP A 8 -24.17 2.11 24.15
C ASP A 8 -23.37 0.79 24.14
N GLN A 9 -23.76 -0.19 23.31
CA GLN A 9 -22.94 -1.38 23.04
C GLN A 9 -22.11 -1.21 21.77
N VAL A 10 -20.97 -1.93 21.73
CA VAL A 10 -20.06 -1.95 20.57
C VAL A 10 -20.82 -2.43 19.33
N LEU A 11 -20.70 -1.66 18.24
CA LEU A 11 -21.32 -1.99 16.96
C LEU A 11 -20.67 -3.23 16.36
N MET A 12 -21.48 -4.15 15.85
CA MET A 12 -20.99 -5.30 15.09
C MET A 12 -20.64 -4.90 13.66
N ALA A 13 -19.59 -5.51 13.11
CA ALA A 13 -19.21 -5.31 11.72
C ALA A 13 -20.40 -5.62 10.79
N ASN A 14 -20.69 -4.69 9.89
CA ASN A 14 -21.72 -4.83 8.86
C ASN A 14 -21.19 -4.29 7.53
N THR A 15 -21.84 -4.67 6.43
CA THR A 15 -21.47 -4.22 5.08
C THR A 15 -21.63 -2.71 4.88
N GLY A 16 -22.51 -2.07 5.65
CA GLY A 16 -22.80 -0.63 5.57
C GLY A 16 -21.66 0.28 6.06
N TYR A 17 -20.76 -0.21 6.91
CA TYR A 17 -19.58 0.53 7.36
C TYR A 17 -18.42 0.51 6.36
N GLY A 18 -18.58 -0.14 5.20
CA GLY A 18 -17.54 -0.22 4.19
C GLY A 18 -17.17 1.15 3.61
N THR A 19 -15.89 1.34 3.30
CA THR A 19 -15.42 2.55 2.61
C THR A 19 -15.82 2.55 1.13
N ASN A 20 -15.91 3.76 0.54
CA ASN A 20 -16.17 3.94 -0.88
C ASN A 20 -15.19 3.11 -1.72
N LYS A 21 -15.69 2.51 -2.82
CA LYS A 21 -14.88 1.62 -3.69
C LYS A 21 -13.57 2.26 -4.16
N LYS A 22 -13.55 3.57 -4.41
CA LYS A 22 -12.36 4.32 -4.83
C LYS A 22 -11.30 4.41 -3.73
N GLY A 23 -11.72 4.54 -2.48
CA GLY A 23 -10.84 4.62 -1.30
C GLY A 23 -10.52 3.27 -0.67
N LYS A 24 -11.07 2.18 -1.22
CA LYS A 24 -10.81 0.83 -0.72
C LYS A 24 -9.33 0.51 -0.96
N HIS A 25 -8.60 0.20 0.11
CA HIS A 25 -7.15 -0.08 0.12
C HIS A 25 -6.21 1.11 -0.05
N MET A 26 -6.72 2.35 0.04
CA MET A 26 -5.85 3.53 0.11
C MET A 26 -5.27 3.71 1.52
N LEU A 27 -4.03 4.14 1.57
CA LEU A 27 -3.38 4.63 2.78
C LEU A 27 -3.86 6.04 3.13
N PRO A 28 -3.70 6.47 4.39
CA PRO A 28 -3.95 7.87 4.76
C PRO A 28 -3.02 8.85 4.00
N SER A 29 -1.90 8.36 3.44
CA SER A 29 -1.03 9.13 2.54
C SER A 29 -1.60 9.33 1.14
N GLY A 30 -2.73 8.70 0.78
CA GLY A 30 -3.34 8.78 -0.54
C GLY A 30 -2.82 7.75 -1.55
N PHE A 31 -1.96 6.82 -1.14
CA PHE A 31 -1.40 5.78 -2.01
C PHE A 31 -2.02 4.41 -1.79
N GLN A 32 -2.10 3.59 -2.83
CA GLN A 32 -2.39 2.17 -2.68
C GLN A 32 -1.10 1.39 -2.43
N LYS A 33 -1.16 0.42 -1.52
CA LYS A 33 0.00 -0.41 -1.18
C LYS A 33 0.24 -1.49 -2.23
N PHE A 34 1.47 -1.61 -2.69
CA PHE A 34 1.93 -2.68 -3.56
C PHE A 34 3.09 -3.42 -2.88
N LEU A 35 2.93 -4.72 -2.64
CA LEU A 35 3.97 -5.53 -2.03
C LEU A 35 4.98 -5.95 -3.11
N VAL A 36 6.27 -5.77 -2.82
CA VAL A 36 7.36 -6.06 -3.77
C VAL A 36 8.29 -7.12 -3.19
N HIS A 37 8.50 -8.17 -3.97
CA HIS A 37 9.46 -9.25 -3.70
C HIS A 37 10.70 -9.14 -4.58
N ASN A 38 10.55 -8.69 -5.82
CA ASN A 38 11.60 -8.69 -6.84
C ASN A 38 11.73 -7.36 -7.58
N VAL A 39 12.88 -7.14 -8.24
CA VAL A 39 13.13 -5.94 -9.05
C VAL A 39 12.16 -5.83 -10.24
N LYS A 40 11.74 -6.95 -10.84
CA LYS A 40 10.79 -6.97 -11.97
C LYS A 40 9.41 -6.42 -11.59
N GLU A 41 9.00 -6.59 -10.33
CA GLU A 41 7.71 -6.11 -9.84
C GLU A 41 7.68 -4.59 -9.68
N LEU A 42 8.84 -3.94 -9.49
CA LEU A 42 8.96 -2.48 -9.51
C LEU A 42 8.73 -1.88 -10.90
N GLU A 43 9.03 -2.63 -11.95
CA GLU A 43 8.89 -2.13 -13.34
C GLU A 43 7.41 -2.02 -13.75
N VAL A 44 6.53 -2.79 -13.13
CA VAL A 44 5.07 -2.68 -13.32
C VAL A 44 4.56 -1.30 -12.88
N LEU A 45 5.23 -0.66 -11.91
CA LEU A 45 4.87 0.67 -11.42
C LEU A 45 5.27 1.80 -12.37
N LEU A 46 6.13 1.54 -13.37
CA LEU A 46 6.55 2.58 -14.31
C LEU A 46 5.40 3.08 -15.19
N MET A 47 4.49 2.18 -15.57
CA MET A 47 3.40 2.47 -16.51
C MET A 47 2.06 2.75 -15.84
N CYS A 48 1.97 2.58 -14.51
CA CYS A 48 0.74 2.82 -13.78
C CYS A 48 0.51 4.32 -13.57
N SER A 49 -0.66 4.82 -13.96
CA SER A 49 -1.07 6.22 -13.72
C SER A 49 -1.67 6.47 -12.34
N LYS A 50 -1.90 5.41 -11.55
CA LYS A 50 -2.49 5.49 -10.21
C LYS A 50 -1.41 5.59 -9.14
N PRO A 51 -1.66 6.34 -8.06
CA PRO A 51 -0.70 6.50 -6.96
C PRO A 51 -0.52 5.18 -6.18
N TYR A 52 0.62 4.53 -6.38
CA TYR A 52 1.03 3.34 -5.65
C TYR A 52 2.30 3.60 -4.80
N CYS A 53 2.38 2.96 -3.64
CA CYS A 53 3.58 2.88 -2.82
C CYS A 53 4.05 1.43 -2.76
N ALA A 54 5.34 1.21 -3.03
CA ALA A 54 5.97 -0.10 -2.89
C ALA A 54 6.35 -0.36 -1.41
N GLU A 55 5.87 -1.45 -0.84
CA GLU A 55 6.32 -1.96 0.46
C GLU A 55 7.20 -3.19 0.23
N ALA A 56 8.43 -3.15 0.77
CA ALA A 56 9.32 -4.31 0.76
C ALA A 56 8.89 -5.30 1.86
N VAL A 57 8.86 -6.59 1.54
CA VAL A 57 8.47 -7.64 2.48
C VAL A 57 9.54 -7.87 3.56
N LEU A 58 9.11 -7.95 4.82
CA LEU A 58 9.99 -8.11 5.98
C LEU A 58 10.67 -9.50 6.04
N ASN A 59 10.01 -10.55 5.57
CA ASN A 59 10.51 -11.93 5.66
C ASN A 59 11.32 -12.37 4.42
N ALA A 60 11.72 -11.43 3.57
CA ALA A 60 12.60 -11.73 2.44
C ALA A 60 14.06 -11.94 2.94
N PRO A 61 14.88 -12.74 2.23
CA PRO A 61 16.33 -12.79 2.48
C PRO A 61 16.94 -11.38 2.40
N PRO A 62 18.15 -11.15 2.97
CA PRO A 62 18.78 -9.83 3.00
C PRO A 62 18.70 -9.18 1.61
N ARG A 63 18.02 -8.03 1.56
CA ARG A 63 17.58 -7.43 0.30
C ARG A 63 18.80 -7.15 -0.57
N PRO A 64 18.81 -7.60 -1.84
CA PRO A 64 19.87 -7.21 -2.76
C PRO A 64 19.79 -5.69 -2.98
N GLN A 65 20.94 -5.01 -2.93
CA GLN A 65 21.07 -3.55 -3.11
C GLN A 65 20.42 -3.04 -4.40
N SER A 66 20.24 -3.92 -5.39
CA SER A 66 19.50 -3.65 -6.64
C SER A 66 18.07 -3.13 -6.45
N ILE A 67 17.36 -3.50 -5.39
CA ILE A 67 15.95 -3.08 -5.15
C ILE A 67 15.86 -1.58 -4.80
N PRO A 68 16.54 -1.09 -3.75
CA PRO A 68 16.52 0.35 -3.43
C PRO A 68 17.11 1.20 -4.56
N GLU A 69 18.16 0.73 -5.24
CA GLU A 69 18.77 1.43 -6.37
C GLU A 69 17.85 1.51 -7.59
N ARG A 70 17.07 0.47 -7.88
CA ARG A 70 16.08 0.52 -8.96
C ARG A 70 14.90 1.40 -8.55
N ALA A 71 14.45 1.31 -7.30
CA ALA A 71 13.35 2.11 -6.79
C ALA A 71 13.66 3.62 -6.82
N SER A 72 14.89 4.04 -6.53
CA SER A 72 15.28 5.46 -6.65
C SER A 72 15.31 5.96 -8.10
N LYS A 73 15.58 5.10 -9.07
CA LYS A 73 15.50 5.43 -10.51
C LYS A 73 14.05 5.57 -10.97
N VAL A 74 13.18 4.63 -10.57
CA VAL A 74 11.72 4.70 -10.80
C VAL A 74 11.15 5.96 -10.14
N ALA A 75 11.63 6.28 -8.93
CA ALA A 75 11.76 7.60 -8.30
C ALA A 75 11.50 8.80 -9.20
N ILE A 76 12.53 8.98 -10.01
CA ILE A 76 12.85 10.20 -10.73
C ILE A 76 12.05 10.27 -12.02
N SER A 77 11.61 9.14 -12.58
CA SER A 77 10.82 9.12 -13.82
C SER A 77 9.35 9.49 -13.60
N ASN A 78 8.77 9.17 -12.43
CA ASN A 78 7.33 9.32 -12.16
C ASN A 78 7.07 10.33 -11.03
N GLN A 79 7.54 11.57 -11.21
CA GLN A 79 7.59 12.65 -10.20
C GLN A 79 6.23 13.14 -9.67
N SER A 80 5.11 12.80 -10.34
CA SER A 80 3.75 13.20 -9.96
C SER A 80 3.00 12.18 -9.07
N GLN A 81 3.63 11.05 -8.74
CA GLN A 81 3.08 9.99 -7.89
C GLN A 81 4.07 9.71 -6.76
N CYS A 82 3.86 10.30 -5.58
CA CYS A 82 4.86 10.32 -4.51
C CYS A 82 5.38 8.91 -4.17
N GLN A 83 6.67 8.69 -4.40
CA GLN A 83 7.30 7.40 -4.15
C GLN A 83 7.95 7.41 -2.78
N THR A 84 7.42 6.59 -1.88
CA THR A 84 8.15 6.16 -0.70
C THR A 84 8.17 4.65 -0.72
N VAL A 85 9.36 4.06 -0.85
CA VAL A 85 9.55 2.69 -0.41
C VAL A 85 9.52 2.75 1.11
N GLN A 86 8.37 2.44 1.68
CA GLN A 86 8.18 2.42 3.13
C GLN A 86 8.90 1.19 3.66
N PHE A 87 10.20 1.33 3.90
CA PHE A 87 10.96 0.39 4.68
C PHE A 87 10.51 0.54 6.13
N ARG A 88 9.48 -0.22 6.52
CA ARG A 88 9.14 -0.37 7.93
C ARG A 88 10.40 -0.87 8.65
N LYS A 89 10.84 -0.13 9.67
CA LYS A 89 11.91 -0.56 10.57
C LYS A 89 11.51 -1.86 11.25
#